data_AF-A0A959S8R6-F1
#
_entry.id   AF-A0A959S8R6-F1
#
_cell.length_a   1.000
_cell.length_b   1.000
_cell.length_c   1.000
_cell.angle_alpha   90.00
_cell.angle_beta   90.00
_cell.angle_gamma   90.00
#
_symmetry.space_group_name_H-M   'P 1'
#
loop_
_entity.id
_entity.type
_entity.pdbx_description
1 polymer ?
#
loop_
_entity_poly.entity_id
_entity_poly.type
_entity_poly.pdbx_seq_one_letter_code
_entity_poly.pdbx_strand_id
1 'polypeptide(L)'
;MATGRLGRVRGWRVVGAMVGIVLLFSAWTEANRPVAGPHGRLELALFERADDTLIWVVGEYFATAGRCKGCHGHDVNGLASVDAQGRDVNVVDDWRSTMMANSARDPFFLAKVSHEVIVNPEHQVAIENKCLSCHAPLGMHEERLAGHPPFTVAMLDTSVLGKDGVSCLSCHMQSEATAGTFFSGELEFDPERVYGPYADDQINPAIMTDFVGWTPGQGSHILNSKVCAGCHTLITQTIDLEGDLTGDHFVEQATYHEWLNSVYSANGTQCNSCHMPRIDDPIILAAEYAFLNPQTPFGLHHLAGANVHMLKLLKANREALHIPATEVQFDST
;
A
#
# COMPACT_ATOMS: atom_id res chain seq x y z
N MET A 1 -0.82 76.67 -15.70
CA MET A 1 -0.03 75.51 -15.21
C MET A 1 -0.96 74.47 -14.60
N ALA A 2 -1.53 73.54 -15.37
CA ALA A 2 -2.44 72.52 -14.84
C ALA A 2 -2.43 71.21 -15.66
N THR A 3 -1.24 70.77 -16.10
CA THR A 3 -1.10 69.54 -16.91
C THR A 3 -0.22 68.45 -16.26
N GLY A 4 0.28 68.66 -15.04
CA GLY A 4 1.27 67.75 -14.42
C GLY A 4 0.74 66.64 -13.50
N ARG A 5 -0.54 66.66 -13.07
CA ARG A 5 -1.04 65.75 -12.01
C ARG A 5 -1.69 64.45 -12.52
N LEU A 6 -2.25 64.41 -13.73
CA LEU A 6 -2.86 63.18 -14.27
C LEU A 6 -1.83 62.13 -14.72
N GLY A 7 -0.65 62.55 -15.20
CA GLY A 7 0.40 61.61 -15.65
C GLY A 7 1.02 60.80 -14.51
N ARG A 8 1.16 61.40 -13.31
CA ARG A 8 1.82 60.77 -12.16
C ARG A 8 1.00 59.63 -11.55
N VAL A 9 -0.32 59.79 -11.47
CA VAL A 9 -1.23 58.73 -10.96
C VAL A 9 -1.30 57.55 -11.93
N ARG A 10 -1.25 57.83 -13.24
CA ARG A 10 -1.21 56.79 -14.28
C ARG A 10 0.11 56.01 -14.26
N GLY A 11 1.23 56.69 -14.04
CA GLY A 11 2.54 56.06 -13.86
C GLY A 11 2.61 55.12 -12.65
N TRP A 12 2.04 55.51 -11.50
CA TRP A 12 2.01 54.66 -10.31
C TRP A 12 1.12 53.43 -10.47
N ARG A 13 0.00 53.54 -11.20
CA ARG A 13 -0.86 52.39 -11.53
C ARG A 13 -0.16 51.41 -12.47
N VAL A 14 0.58 51.91 -13.46
CA VAL A 14 1.35 51.08 -14.40
C VAL A 14 2.50 50.38 -13.66
N VAL A 15 3.23 51.10 -12.80
CA VAL A 15 4.29 50.49 -11.97
C VAL A 15 3.73 49.46 -11.00
N GLY A 16 2.61 49.75 -10.34
CA GLY A 16 1.93 48.78 -9.47
C GLY A 16 1.47 47.52 -10.21
N ALA A 17 0.92 47.68 -11.42
CA ALA A 17 0.54 46.55 -12.27
C ALA A 17 1.75 45.72 -12.70
N MET A 18 2.86 46.35 -13.10
CA MET A 18 4.09 45.65 -13.45
C MET A 18 4.68 44.88 -12.27
N VAL A 19 4.71 45.48 -11.08
CA VAL A 19 5.17 44.80 -9.85
C VAL A 19 4.28 43.62 -9.51
N GLY A 20 2.95 43.79 -9.63
CA GLY A 20 2.00 42.69 -9.41
C GLY A 20 2.22 41.53 -10.38
N ILE A 21 2.47 41.83 -11.66
CA ILE A 21 2.77 40.81 -12.69
C ILE A 21 4.08 40.08 -12.37
N VAL A 22 5.15 40.81 -12.01
CA VAL A 22 6.44 40.21 -11.64
C VAL A 22 6.29 39.30 -10.42
N LEU A 23 5.61 39.75 -9.37
CA LEU A 23 5.37 38.93 -8.18
C LEU A 23 4.56 37.67 -8.51
N LEU A 24 3.57 37.78 -9.40
CA LEU A 24 2.76 36.64 -9.83
C LEU A 24 3.58 35.62 -10.61
N PHE A 25 4.44 36.07 -11.53
CA PHE A 25 5.36 35.19 -12.26
C PHE A 25 6.42 34.58 -11.34
N SER A 26 7.01 35.35 -10.42
CA SER A 26 7.97 34.81 -9.46
C SER A 26 7.34 33.77 -8.53
N ALA A 27 6.11 34.02 -8.04
CA ALA A 27 5.36 33.05 -7.26
C ALA A 27 5.03 31.79 -8.08
N TRP A 28 4.64 31.94 -9.35
CA TRP A 28 4.37 30.83 -10.26
C TRP A 28 5.62 29.98 -10.55
N THR A 29 6.76 30.62 -10.78
CA THR A 29 8.04 29.92 -11.01
C THR A 29 8.49 29.18 -9.76
N GLU A 30 8.37 29.78 -8.58
CA GLU A 30 8.73 29.11 -7.32
C GLU A 30 7.76 27.97 -6.98
N ALA A 31 6.47 28.15 -7.26
CA ALA A 31 5.44 27.12 -7.06
C ALA A 31 5.64 25.88 -7.96
N ASN A 32 6.14 26.09 -9.19
CA ASN A 32 6.46 25.00 -10.13
C ASN A 32 7.93 24.59 -10.11
N ARG A 33 8.72 25.11 -9.18
CA ARG A 33 10.13 24.74 -9.05
C ARG A 33 10.22 23.27 -8.63
N PRO A 34 10.98 22.44 -9.36
CA PRO A 34 11.13 21.03 -9.01
C PRO A 34 11.70 20.87 -7.61
N VAL A 35 11.02 20.09 -6.76
CA VAL A 35 11.46 19.79 -5.39
C VAL A 35 11.62 18.29 -5.14
N ALA A 36 10.90 17.45 -5.91
CA ALA A 36 11.07 15.99 -5.92
C ALA A 36 10.91 15.50 -7.37
N GLY A 37 12.00 15.00 -7.97
CA GLY A 37 12.01 14.65 -9.39
C GLY A 37 11.64 15.84 -10.30
N PRO A 38 10.83 15.64 -11.35
CA PRO A 38 10.37 16.72 -12.23
C PRO A 38 9.23 17.57 -11.64
N HIS A 39 8.69 17.20 -10.48
CA HIS A 39 7.44 17.76 -9.95
C HIS A 39 7.66 19.00 -9.07
N GLY A 40 6.85 20.03 -9.31
CA GLY A 40 6.84 21.27 -8.53
C GLY A 40 6.03 21.17 -7.24
N ARG A 41 6.26 22.06 -6.27
CA ARG A 41 5.52 22.11 -4.99
C ARG A 41 4.00 22.21 -5.16
N LEU A 42 3.55 23.02 -6.12
CA LEU A 42 2.12 23.20 -6.40
C LEU A 42 1.50 21.97 -7.04
N GLU A 43 2.24 21.31 -7.94
CA GLU A 43 1.80 20.07 -8.57
C GLU A 43 1.66 18.96 -7.53
N LEU A 44 2.66 18.76 -6.67
CA LEU A 44 2.60 17.80 -5.56
C LEU A 44 1.45 18.13 -4.60
N ALA A 45 1.28 19.39 -4.20
CA ALA A 45 0.17 19.80 -3.33
C ALA A 45 -1.22 19.65 -3.97
N LEU A 46 -1.32 19.71 -5.31
CA LEU A 46 -2.56 19.47 -6.05
C LEU A 46 -2.84 17.97 -6.21
N PHE A 47 -1.81 17.15 -6.41
CA PHE A 47 -1.93 15.69 -6.35
C PHE A 47 -2.33 15.24 -4.93
N GLU A 48 -1.67 15.76 -3.89
CA GLU A 48 -1.96 15.46 -2.47
C GLU A 48 -3.33 15.96 -2.01
N ARG A 49 -3.81 17.13 -2.48
CA ARG A 49 -5.17 17.62 -2.17
C ARG A 49 -6.27 16.92 -2.93
N ALA A 50 -5.96 16.25 -4.03
CA ALA A 50 -6.90 15.37 -4.72
C ALA A 50 -7.04 14.02 -4.01
N ASP A 51 -6.20 13.73 -3.00
CA ASP A 51 -5.96 12.40 -2.46
C ASP A 51 -6.80 12.07 -1.20
N ASP A 52 -8.15 12.08 -1.34
CA ASP A 52 -8.98 11.12 -0.58
C ASP A 52 -8.99 9.72 -1.25
N THR A 53 -8.46 9.69 -2.49
CA THR A 53 -8.57 8.60 -3.44
C THR A 53 -7.24 7.88 -3.61
N LEU A 54 -7.17 6.64 -3.12
CA LEU A 54 -6.10 5.71 -3.49
C LEU A 54 -5.79 5.79 -4.98
N ILE A 55 -4.58 6.26 -5.30
CA ILE A 55 -4.13 6.42 -6.69
C ILE A 55 -4.10 5.05 -7.35
N TRP A 56 -4.68 4.97 -8.55
CA TRP A 56 -4.58 3.78 -9.40
C TRP A 56 -3.38 3.93 -10.34
N VAL A 57 -2.40 3.04 -10.20
CA VAL A 57 -1.39 2.73 -11.23
C VAL A 57 -1.45 1.23 -11.58
N VAL A 58 -1.27 0.90 -12.86
CA VAL A 58 -1.14 -0.48 -13.37
C VAL A 58 0.27 -0.60 -13.96
N GLY A 59 1.06 -1.51 -13.42
CA GLY A 59 2.32 -1.97 -13.98
C GLY A 59 2.10 -3.11 -14.98
N GLU A 60 3.17 -3.82 -15.30
CA GLU A 60 3.16 -5.03 -16.13
C GLU A 60 2.54 -6.22 -15.40
N TYR A 61 2.81 -6.39 -14.09
CA TYR A 61 2.32 -7.52 -13.30
C TYR A 61 1.27 -7.14 -12.26
N PHE A 62 1.41 -5.96 -11.65
CA PHE A 62 0.55 -5.55 -10.53
C PHE A 62 -0.20 -4.24 -10.79
N ALA A 63 -1.24 -4.01 -10.01
CA ALA A 63 -1.83 -2.69 -9.79
C ALA A 63 -1.95 -2.36 -8.32
N THR A 64 -1.97 -1.07 -8.03
CA THR A 64 -2.27 -0.50 -6.72
C THR A 64 -3.71 -0.76 -6.28
N ALA A 65 -4.00 -0.70 -4.98
CA ALA A 65 -5.32 -0.87 -4.37
C ALA A 65 -6.38 0.11 -4.92
N GLY A 66 -5.97 1.26 -5.46
CA GLY A 66 -6.87 2.18 -6.18
C GLY A 66 -7.64 1.51 -7.31
N ARG A 67 -7.07 0.47 -7.94
CA ARG A 67 -7.73 -0.34 -8.97
C ARG A 67 -8.89 -1.18 -8.42
N CYS A 68 -8.80 -1.60 -7.16
CA CYS A 68 -9.79 -2.41 -6.45
C CYS A 68 -10.87 -1.55 -5.77
N LYS A 69 -10.53 -0.31 -5.38
CA LYS A 69 -11.39 0.64 -4.64
C LYS A 69 -12.79 0.78 -5.23
N GLY A 70 -12.91 0.85 -6.55
CA GLY A 70 -14.20 1.10 -7.22
C GLY A 70 -15.26 0.03 -6.94
N CYS A 71 -14.86 -1.22 -6.69
CA CYS A 71 -15.78 -2.33 -6.38
C CYS A 71 -15.72 -2.72 -4.90
N HIS A 72 -14.53 -2.76 -4.31
CA HIS A 72 -14.33 -3.28 -2.95
C HIS A 72 -14.23 -2.20 -1.86
N GLY A 73 -14.42 -0.93 -2.23
CA GLY A 73 -14.46 0.21 -1.32
C GLY A 73 -15.88 0.62 -0.93
N HIS A 74 -16.00 1.79 -0.30
CA HIS A 74 -17.27 2.34 0.17
C HIS A 74 -18.34 2.43 -0.94
N ASP A 75 -19.47 1.76 -0.73
CA ASP A 75 -20.66 1.86 -1.60
C ASP A 75 -21.58 2.99 -1.11
N VAL A 76 -21.70 4.04 -1.92
CA VAL A 76 -22.56 5.20 -1.64
C VAL A 76 -24.05 4.85 -1.53
N ASN A 77 -24.48 3.73 -2.11
CA ASN A 77 -25.86 3.25 -2.02
C ASN A 77 -26.11 2.38 -0.78
N GLY A 78 -25.04 1.96 -0.08
CA GLY A 78 -25.12 1.12 1.11
C GLY A 78 -25.68 -0.29 0.84
N LEU A 79 -25.38 -0.87 -0.33
CA LEU A 79 -25.86 -2.20 -0.74
C LEU A 79 -24.74 -3.24 -0.72
N ALA A 80 -23.54 -2.87 -1.18
CA ALA A 80 -22.34 -3.70 -1.14
C ALA A 80 -21.45 -3.35 0.04
N SER A 81 -20.68 -4.33 0.51
CA SER A 81 -19.79 -4.18 1.67
C SER A 81 -20.50 -3.63 2.91
N VAL A 82 -21.77 -3.99 3.10
CA VAL A 82 -22.58 -3.60 4.25
C VAL A 82 -23.06 -4.84 4.99
N ASP A 83 -22.89 -4.85 6.30
CA ASP A 83 -23.32 -5.97 7.15
C ASP A 83 -24.81 -5.92 7.51
N ALA A 84 -25.30 -6.93 8.25
CA ALA A 84 -26.73 -7.03 8.57
C ALA A 84 -27.24 -5.92 9.50
N GLN A 85 -26.35 -5.10 10.08
CA GLN A 85 -26.71 -3.93 10.89
C GLN A 85 -26.58 -2.62 10.11
N GLY A 86 -26.27 -2.67 8.81
CA GLY A 86 -26.09 -1.49 7.98
C GLY A 86 -24.72 -0.81 8.16
N ARG A 87 -23.74 -1.49 8.78
CA ARG A 87 -22.39 -0.95 8.94
C ARG A 87 -21.58 -1.24 7.69
N ASP A 88 -20.82 -0.26 7.27
CA ASP A 88 -19.83 -0.41 6.21
C ASP A 88 -18.66 -1.27 6.71
N VAL A 89 -18.37 -2.33 5.96
CA VAL A 89 -17.30 -3.32 6.19
C VAL A 89 -16.41 -3.45 4.94
N ASN A 90 -16.29 -2.38 4.16
CA ASN A 90 -15.48 -2.41 2.94
C ASN A 90 -13.99 -2.63 3.25
N VAL A 91 -13.38 -3.55 2.51
CA VAL A 91 -12.02 -4.03 2.80
C VAL A 91 -10.95 -3.00 2.48
N VAL A 92 -11.26 -2.02 1.63
CA VAL A 92 -10.31 -0.99 1.19
C VAL A 92 -10.08 0.03 2.30
N ASP A 93 -11.17 0.45 2.96
CA ASP A 93 -11.09 1.37 4.10
C ASP A 93 -10.50 0.71 5.33
N ASP A 94 -10.83 -0.57 5.57
CA ASP A 94 -10.16 -1.38 6.58
C ASP A 94 -8.65 -1.46 6.32
N TRP A 95 -8.24 -1.86 5.11
CA TRP A 95 -6.84 -2.09 4.79
C TRP A 95 -6.00 -0.80 4.83
N ARG A 96 -6.50 0.32 4.29
CA ARG A 96 -5.70 1.52 4.03
C ARG A 96 -5.13 2.19 5.29
N SER A 97 -5.77 2.01 6.44
CA SER A 97 -5.32 2.50 7.75
C SER A 97 -4.36 1.55 8.48
N THR A 98 -4.12 0.34 7.95
CA THR A 98 -3.27 -0.66 8.61
C THR A 98 -1.78 -0.38 8.42
N MET A 99 -0.95 -1.09 9.20
CA MET A 99 0.49 -1.12 8.94
C MET A 99 0.84 -1.78 7.60
N MET A 100 -0.03 -2.61 7.02
CA MET A 100 0.22 -3.25 5.73
C MET A 100 0.18 -2.21 4.60
N ALA A 101 -0.86 -1.36 4.56
CA ALA A 101 -0.94 -0.26 3.58
C ALA A 101 0.14 0.81 3.77
N ASN A 102 0.66 0.93 5.00
CA ASN A 102 1.62 1.96 5.38
C ASN A 102 3.04 1.40 5.58
N SER A 103 3.31 0.16 5.18
CA SER A 103 4.59 -0.53 5.43
C SER A 103 5.79 0.16 4.78
N ALA A 104 5.59 0.80 3.62
CA ALA A 104 6.59 1.58 2.90
C ALA A 104 6.68 3.04 3.39
N ARG A 105 5.68 3.52 4.15
CA ARG A 105 5.62 4.87 4.73
C ARG A 105 6.04 4.91 6.19
N ASP A 106 6.24 3.76 6.81
CA ASP A 106 6.60 3.64 8.23
C ASP A 106 7.97 4.31 8.49
N PRO A 107 8.02 5.40 9.27
CA PRO A 107 9.26 6.12 9.53
C PRO A 107 10.28 5.28 10.32
N PHE A 108 9.83 4.31 11.13
CA PHE A 108 10.74 3.42 11.83
C PHE A 108 11.42 2.46 10.86
N PHE A 109 10.66 1.87 9.93
CA PHE A 109 11.20 1.05 8.85
C PHE A 109 12.22 1.83 8.02
N LEU A 110 11.86 3.03 7.55
CA LEU A 110 12.75 3.85 6.72
C LEU A 110 14.04 4.21 7.46
N ALA A 111 13.94 4.57 8.75
CA ALA A 111 15.11 4.85 9.58
C ALA A 111 15.98 3.60 9.79
N LYS A 112 15.37 2.43 10.00
CA LYS A 112 16.10 1.17 10.21
C LYS A 112 16.84 0.74 8.95
N VAL A 113 16.19 0.75 7.78
CA VAL A 113 16.87 0.41 6.51
C VAL A 113 17.99 1.40 6.21
N SER A 114 17.75 2.69 6.41
CA SER A 114 18.81 3.70 6.27
C SER A 114 20.00 3.44 7.19
N HIS A 115 19.75 3.04 8.44
CA HIS A 115 20.80 2.67 9.37
C HIS A 115 21.61 1.46 8.90
N GLU A 116 20.95 0.38 8.46
CA GLU A 116 21.63 -0.80 7.95
C GLU A 116 22.54 -0.49 6.76
N VAL A 117 22.10 0.38 5.85
CA VAL A 117 22.90 0.86 4.71
C VAL A 117 24.08 1.71 5.15
N ILE A 118 23.93 2.56 6.19
CA ILE A 118 25.04 3.36 6.73
C ILE A 118 26.11 2.46 7.35
N VAL A 119 25.69 1.38 8.02
CA VAL A 119 26.62 0.43 8.66
C VAL A 119 27.30 -0.45 7.62
N ASN A 120 26.56 -0.92 6.61
CA ASN A 120 27.04 -1.87 5.60
C ASN A 120 26.86 -1.33 4.16
N PRO A 121 27.58 -0.26 3.78
CA PRO A 121 27.33 0.44 2.51
C PRO A 121 27.61 -0.40 1.27
N GLU A 122 28.56 -1.34 1.33
CA GLU A 122 28.88 -2.25 0.21
C GLU A 122 27.74 -3.23 -0.11
N HIS A 123 26.84 -3.46 0.86
CA HIS A 123 25.68 -4.36 0.73
C HIS A 123 24.36 -3.60 0.54
N GLN A 124 24.39 -2.30 0.25
CA GLN A 124 23.21 -1.43 0.16
C GLN A 124 22.08 -2.06 -0.67
N VAL A 125 22.38 -2.49 -1.90
CA VAL A 125 21.36 -3.05 -2.82
C VAL A 125 20.73 -4.31 -2.26
N ALA A 126 21.53 -5.20 -1.66
CA ALA A 126 21.04 -6.45 -1.09
C ALA A 126 20.16 -6.20 0.14
N ILE A 127 20.58 -5.28 1.02
CA ILE A 127 19.82 -4.87 2.22
C ILE A 127 18.50 -4.24 1.82
N GLU A 128 18.53 -3.20 0.97
CA GLU A 128 17.31 -2.50 0.56
C GLU A 128 16.31 -3.44 -0.13
N ASN A 129 16.78 -4.24 -1.09
CA ASN A 129 15.90 -5.16 -1.81
C ASN A 129 15.29 -6.22 -0.87
N LYS A 130 16.06 -6.68 0.13
CA LYS A 130 15.57 -7.61 1.15
C LYS A 130 14.51 -7.00 2.05
N CYS A 131 14.65 -5.74 2.44
CA CYS A 131 13.65 -5.07 3.28
C CYS A 131 12.38 -4.73 2.47
N LEU A 132 12.55 -4.31 1.21
CA LEU A 132 11.46 -3.94 0.30
C LEU A 132 10.66 -5.15 -0.18
N SER A 133 11.22 -6.36 -0.15
CA SER A 133 10.48 -7.59 -0.50
C SER A 133 9.25 -7.84 0.40
N CYS A 134 9.31 -7.39 1.66
CA CYS A 134 8.19 -7.45 2.59
C CYS A 134 7.48 -6.10 2.77
N HIS A 135 8.19 -4.97 2.70
CA HIS A 135 7.63 -3.65 3.03
C HIS A 135 7.09 -2.86 1.83
N ALA A 136 7.51 -3.19 0.60
CA ALA A 136 6.99 -2.60 -0.64
C ALA A 136 6.89 -3.68 -1.74
N PRO A 137 6.21 -4.82 -1.46
CA PRO A 137 6.29 -6.02 -2.29
C PRO A 137 5.88 -5.78 -3.75
N LEU A 138 4.85 -4.98 -4.01
CA LEU A 138 4.43 -4.73 -5.40
C LEU A 138 5.52 -4.05 -6.20
N GLY A 139 6.08 -2.94 -5.70
CA GLY A 139 7.17 -2.24 -6.38
C GLY A 139 8.44 -3.07 -6.53
N MET A 140 8.82 -3.83 -5.49
CA MET A 140 10.00 -4.68 -5.53
C MET A 140 9.85 -5.84 -6.54
N HIS A 141 8.75 -6.59 -6.44
CA HIS A 141 8.52 -7.75 -7.30
C HIS A 141 8.19 -7.36 -8.74
N GLU A 142 7.59 -6.19 -8.99
CA GLU A 142 7.40 -5.66 -10.35
C GLU A 142 8.74 -5.57 -11.09
N GLU A 143 9.73 -4.87 -10.52
CA GLU A 143 11.05 -4.75 -11.15
C GLU A 143 11.75 -6.10 -11.29
N ARG A 144 11.61 -6.96 -10.28
CA ARG A 144 12.20 -8.31 -10.29
C ARG A 144 11.62 -9.17 -11.42
N LEU A 145 10.30 -9.19 -11.57
CA LEU A 145 9.61 -10.00 -12.58
C LEU A 145 9.85 -9.46 -13.99
N ALA A 146 9.91 -8.12 -14.15
CA ALA A 146 10.27 -7.46 -15.41
C ALA A 146 11.76 -7.63 -15.79
N GLY A 147 12.60 -8.18 -14.91
CA GLY A 147 14.04 -8.34 -15.14
C GLY A 147 14.80 -7.01 -15.16
N HIS A 148 14.26 -5.98 -14.49
CA HIS A 148 14.87 -4.67 -14.35
C HIS A 148 15.92 -4.64 -13.22
N PRO A 149 16.71 -3.55 -13.10
CA PRO A 149 17.58 -3.35 -11.94
C PRO A 149 16.80 -3.42 -10.61
N PRO A 150 17.45 -3.84 -9.50
CA PRO A 150 16.77 -3.98 -8.21
C PRO A 150 16.06 -2.70 -7.76
N PHE A 151 14.83 -2.86 -7.27
CA PHE A 151 14.09 -1.78 -6.62
C PHE A 151 14.80 -1.34 -5.34
N THR A 152 14.95 -0.03 -5.15
CA THR A 152 15.71 0.61 -4.06
C THR A 152 14.82 1.49 -3.20
N VAL A 153 15.27 1.84 -1.99
CA VAL A 153 14.52 2.72 -1.08
C VAL A 153 14.35 4.11 -1.71
N ALA A 154 15.34 4.60 -2.45
CA ALA A 154 15.24 5.88 -3.15
C ALA A 154 14.10 5.91 -4.19
N MET A 155 13.77 4.77 -4.81
CA MET A 155 12.66 4.68 -5.76
C MET A 155 11.31 4.84 -5.09
N LEU A 156 11.19 4.64 -3.77
CA LEU A 156 9.96 4.89 -3.05
C LEU A 156 9.50 6.33 -3.21
N ASP A 157 10.40 7.32 -3.33
CA ASP A 157 10.01 8.74 -3.43
C ASP A 157 9.01 9.00 -4.57
N THR A 158 9.16 8.31 -5.69
CA THR A 158 8.35 8.47 -6.91
C THR A 158 7.47 7.26 -7.25
N SER A 159 7.71 6.09 -6.63
CA SER A 159 6.97 4.87 -6.96
C SER A 159 5.63 4.81 -6.23
N VAL A 160 4.53 5.03 -6.96
CA VAL A 160 3.17 4.84 -6.43
C VAL A 160 2.95 3.37 -6.05
N LEU A 161 3.39 2.44 -6.91
CA LEU A 161 3.25 1.00 -6.68
C LEU A 161 4.03 0.54 -5.43
N GLY A 162 5.24 1.06 -5.22
CA GLY A 162 6.02 0.79 -4.02
C GLY A 162 5.43 1.42 -2.75
N LYS A 163 4.95 2.67 -2.85
CA LYS A 163 4.27 3.34 -1.72
C LYS A 163 2.94 2.68 -1.37
N ASP A 164 2.33 1.87 -2.22
CA ASP A 164 1.10 1.15 -1.89
C ASP A 164 1.30 0.05 -0.83
N GLY A 165 2.56 -0.18 -0.41
CA GLY A 165 2.90 -1.07 0.70
C GLY A 165 2.56 -2.53 0.42
N VAL A 166 2.19 -3.27 1.47
CA VAL A 166 1.61 -4.61 1.36
C VAL A 166 0.15 -4.49 0.89
N SER A 167 -0.02 -4.32 -0.42
CA SER A 167 -1.29 -4.07 -1.10
C SER A 167 -2.03 -5.35 -1.50
N CYS A 168 -3.27 -5.23 -2.00
CA CYS A 168 -4.18 -6.34 -2.28
C CYS A 168 -3.51 -7.49 -3.03
N LEU A 169 -2.82 -7.19 -4.13
CA LEU A 169 -2.22 -8.20 -5.01
C LEU A 169 -0.99 -8.88 -4.40
N SER A 170 -0.35 -8.27 -3.39
CA SER A 170 0.78 -8.88 -2.68
C SER A 170 0.35 -10.11 -1.86
N CYS A 171 -0.92 -10.20 -1.50
CA CYS A 171 -1.54 -11.37 -0.87
C CYS A 171 -2.37 -12.17 -1.88
N HIS A 172 -3.24 -11.50 -2.63
CA HIS A 172 -4.24 -12.16 -3.46
C HIS A 172 -3.70 -12.71 -4.79
N MET A 173 -2.50 -12.34 -5.23
CA MET A 173 -1.86 -13.02 -6.37
C MET A 173 -0.80 -14.03 -5.92
N GLN A 174 -0.59 -14.27 -4.63
CA GLN A 174 0.39 -15.28 -4.20
C GLN A 174 0.02 -16.65 -4.78
N SER A 175 1.03 -17.34 -5.30
CA SER A 175 0.84 -18.68 -5.87
C SER A 175 0.43 -19.66 -4.78
N GLU A 176 -0.71 -20.34 -5.01
CA GLU A 176 -1.19 -21.37 -4.10
C GLU A 176 -0.20 -22.53 -3.93
N ALA A 177 0.55 -22.86 -4.99
CA ALA A 177 1.50 -23.96 -5.00
C ALA A 177 2.68 -23.72 -4.04
N THR A 178 3.01 -22.46 -3.78
CA THR A 178 4.28 -22.09 -3.13
C THR A 178 4.09 -21.26 -1.86
N ALA A 179 2.90 -20.70 -1.61
CA ALA A 179 2.52 -20.08 -0.35
C ALA A 179 2.81 -21.02 0.86
N GLY A 180 3.55 -20.51 1.85
CA GLY A 180 3.97 -21.27 3.04
C GLY A 180 5.23 -22.13 2.87
N THR A 181 5.86 -22.11 1.68
CA THR A 181 7.10 -22.85 1.40
C THR A 181 8.29 -21.90 1.22
N PHE A 182 8.05 -20.74 0.61
CA PHE A 182 9.05 -19.68 0.49
C PHE A 182 8.81 -18.62 1.57
N PHE A 183 9.90 -18.04 2.03
CA PHE A 183 9.94 -17.14 3.17
C PHE A 183 10.75 -15.90 2.82
N SER A 184 10.86 -14.98 3.77
CA SER A 184 11.86 -13.93 3.69
C SER A 184 11.57 -12.94 2.54
N GLY A 185 10.28 -12.78 2.21
CA GLY A 185 9.77 -11.96 1.10
C GLY A 185 10.04 -12.53 -0.29
N GLU A 186 10.45 -13.79 -0.40
CA GLU A 186 10.57 -14.50 -1.68
C GLU A 186 9.20 -15.00 -2.15
N LEU A 187 8.26 -14.05 -2.33
CA LEU A 187 6.91 -14.35 -2.78
C LEU A 187 6.93 -14.71 -4.27
N GLU A 188 6.15 -15.73 -4.63
CA GLU A 188 5.85 -16.08 -6.01
C GLU A 188 4.38 -15.77 -6.31
N PHE A 189 4.11 -15.34 -7.54
CA PHE A 189 2.80 -14.84 -7.93
C PHE A 189 2.23 -15.61 -9.12
N ASP A 190 0.91 -15.74 -9.14
CA ASP A 190 0.14 -16.13 -10.30
C ASP A 190 -0.22 -14.85 -11.10
N PRO A 191 0.31 -14.67 -12.32
CA PRO A 191 0.08 -13.45 -13.10
C PRO A 191 -1.35 -13.34 -13.66
N GLU A 192 -2.10 -14.45 -13.71
CA GLU A 192 -3.42 -14.50 -14.34
C GLU A 192 -4.57 -14.54 -13.33
N ARG A 193 -4.28 -14.93 -12.08
CA ARG A 193 -5.30 -15.23 -11.07
C ARG A 193 -5.20 -14.37 -9.82
N VAL A 194 -6.37 -13.91 -9.36
CA VAL A 194 -6.56 -13.25 -8.08
C VAL A 194 -7.39 -14.17 -7.18
N TYR A 195 -6.78 -14.65 -6.11
CA TYR A 195 -7.32 -15.67 -5.23
C TYR A 195 -8.22 -15.10 -4.15
N GLY A 196 -9.37 -15.72 -3.93
CA GLY A 196 -10.32 -15.40 -2.88
C GLY A 196 -10.74 -16.63 -2.08
N PRO A 197 -11.58 -16.45 -1.05
CA PRO A 197 -12.02 -17.53 -0.17
C PRO A 197 -13.16 -18.38 -0.75
N TYR A 198 -13.90 -17.86 -1.74
CA TYR A 198 -15.15 -18.47 -2.24
C TYR A 198 -14.89 -19.38 -3.43
N ALA A 199 -15.72 -20.41 -3.57
CA ALA A 199 -15.61 -21.38 -4.65
C ALA A 199 -15.90 -20.73 -6.03
N ASP A 200 -15.28 -21.28 -7.08
CA ASP A 200 -15.36 -20.75 -8.44
C ASP A 200 -16.81 -20.69 -8.98
N ASP A 201 -17.71 -21.57 -8.50
CA ASP A 201 -19.13 -21.59 -8.88
C ASP A 201 -19.99 -20.55 -8.13
N GLN A 202 -19.44 -19.93 -7.07
CA GLN A 202 -20.10 -18.87 -6.30
C GLN A 202 -19.80 -17.47 -6.83
N ILE A 203 -18.72 -17.32 -7.61
CA ILE A 203 -18.23 -16.02 -8.08
C ILE A 203 -18.65 -15.78 -9.53
N ASN A 204 -18.89 -14.51 -9.88
CA ASN A 204 -19.05 -14.10 -11.26
C ASN A 204 -17.72 -13.54 -11.78
N PRO A 205 -16.96 -14.31 -12.60
CA PRO A 205 -15.63 -13.88 -13.01
C PRO A 205 -15.64 -12.70 -13.99
N ALA A 206 -16.73 -12.52 -14.76
CA ALA A 206 -16.80 -11.52 -15.82
C ALA A 206 -16.56 -10.09 -15.31
N ILE A 207 -17.02 -9.76 -14.10
CA ILE A 207 -16.83 -8.41 -13.54
C ILE A 207 -15.34 -8.12 -13.33
N MET A 208 -14.59 -9.02 -12.71
CA MET A 208 -13.16 -8.78 -12.50
C MET A 208 -12.37 -8.91 -13.79
N THR A 209 -12.68 -9.88 -14.65
CA THR A 209 -11.97 -10.07 -15.92
C THR A 209 -12.17 -8.89 -16.87
N ASP A 210 -13.40 -8.38 -17.01
CA ASP A 210 -13.71 -7.30 -17.97
C ASP A 210 -13.30 -5.92 -17.46
N PHE A 211 -13.47 -5.65 -16.15
CA PHE A 211 -13.22 -4.32 -15.60
C PHE A 211 -11.84 -4.16 -15.01
N VAL A 212 -11.22 -5.23 -14.50
CA VAL A 212 -9.93 -5.20 -13.79
C VAL A 212 -8.80 -5.84 -14.60
N GLY A 213 -9.10 -6.92 -15.34
CA GLY A 213 -8.14 -7.63 -16.20
C GLY A 213 -7.57 -8.92 -15.60
N TRP A 214 -8.04 -9.33 -14.41
CA TRP A 214 -7.63 -10.57 -13.75
C TRP A 214 -8.79 -11.55 -13.61
N THR A 215 -8.46 -12.84 -13.59
CA THR A 215 -9.45 -13.90 -13.33
C THR A 215 -9.54 -14.14 -11.83
N PRO A 216 -10.71 -13.95 -11.18
CA PRO A 216 -10.85 -14.32 -9.79
C PRO A 216 -11.01 -15.84 -9.66
N GLY A 217 -10.62 -16.39 -8.53
CA GLY A 217 -10.90 -17.78 -8.22
C GLY A 217 -10.59 -18.16 -6.78
N GLN A 218 -11.03 -19.33 -6.36
CA GLN A 218 -10.73 -19.84 -5.03
C GLN A 218 -9.22 -20.12 -4.88
N GLY A 219 -8.63 -19.73 -3.75
CA GLY A 219 -7.31 -20.20 -3.31
C GLY A 219 -7.36 -20.72 -1.89
N SER A 220 -7.02 -21.98 -1.65
CA SER A 220 -7.07 -22.58 -0.31
C SER A 220 -6.09 -21.93 0.66
N HIS A 221 -4.97 -21.40 0.16
CA HIS A 221 -3.95 -20.69 0.94
C HIS A 221 -4.43 -19.35 1.51
N ILE A 222 -5.38 -18.66 0.85
CA ILE A 222 -5.99 -17.40 1.33
C ILE A 222 -6.79 -17.65 2.63
N LEU A 223 -7.31 -18.86 2.79
CA LEU A 223 -8.11 -19.25 3.95
C LEU A 223 -7.28 -19.69 5.16
N ASN A 224 -5.94 -19.76 5.07
CA ASN A 224 -5.09 -20.24 6.16
C ASN A 224 -3.81 -19.39 6.34
N SER A 225 -2.98 -19.75 7.32
CA SER A 225 -1.78 -18.98 7.68
C SER A 225 -0.68 -18.91 6.60
N LYS A 226 -0.75 -19.73 5.55
CA LYS A 226 0.29 -19.79 4.51
C LYS A 226 0.46 -18.48 3.75
N VAL A 227 -0.62 -17.74 3.51
CA VAL A 227 -0.57 -16.43 2.83
C VAL A 227 0.26 -15.39 3.61
N CYS A 228 0.39 -15.56 4.94
CA CYS A 228 1.18 -14.68 5.81
C CYS A 228 2.66 -15.09 5.90
N ALA A 229 2.97 -16.36 5.58
CA ALA A 229 4.24 -16.99 5.91
C ALA A 229 5.44 -16.37 5.19
N GLY A 230 5.24 -15.91 3.95
CA GLY A 230 6.28 -15.34 3.11
C GLY A 230 6.95 -14.12 3.73
N CYS A 231 6.18 -13.26 4.41
CA CYS A 231 6.71 -12.09 5.11
C CYS A 231 6.94 -12.35 6.60
N HIS A 232 6.10 -13.17 7.26
CA HIS A 232 6.21 -13.46 8.69
C HIS A 232 7.17 -14.62 9.05
N THR A 233 8.16 -14.84 8.19
CA THR A 233 9.39 -15.58 8.46
C THR A 233 10.52 -14.82 7.77
N LEU A 234 11.39 -14.19 8.55
CA LEU A 234 12.53 -13.41 8.05
C LEU A 234 13.83 -14.08 8.46
N ILE A 235 14.56 -14.53 7.45
CA ILE A 235 15.88 -15.15 7.57
C ILE A 235 16.83 -14.36 6.68
N THR A 236 17.82 -13.74 7.29
CA THR A 236 18.79 -12.85 6.63
C THR A 236 20.17 -13.46 6.66
N GLN A 237 21.01 -13.09 5.70
CA GLN A 237 22.44 -13.39 5.77
C GLN A 237 23.08 -12.49 6.82
N THR A 238 24.12 -12.99 7.49
CA THR A 238 24.83 -12.22 8.51
C THR A 238 26.11 -11.60 7.95
N ILE A 239 26.41 -10.39 8.44
CA ILE A 239 27.58 -9.60 8.10
C ILE A 239 28.39 -9.41 9.39
N ASP A 240 29.71 -9.57 9.33
CA ASP A 240 30.58 -9.33 10.47
C ASP A 240 30.87 -7.83 10.70
N LEU A 241 31.77 -7.51 11.63
CA LEU A 241 32.09 -6.11 11.97
C LEU A 241 32.97 -5.44 10.91
N GLU A 242 33.58 -6.23 10.04
CA GLU A 242 34.43 -5.80 8.94
C GLU A 242 33.61 -5.54 7.66
N GLY A 243 32.34 -5.95 7.64
CA GLY A 243 31.44 -5.79 6.50
C GLY A 243 31.44 -7.00 5.56
N ASP A 244 32.08 -8.10 5.94
CA ASP A 244 32.14 -9.31 5.13
C ASP A 244 30.97 -10.24 5.43
N LEU A 245 30.48 -10.94 4.39
CA LEU A 245 29.47 -11.99 4.58
C LEU A 245 30.11 -13.17 5.32
N THR A 246 29.52 -13.55 6.44
CA THR A 246 30.01 -14.68 7.25
C THR A 246 29.72 -16.04 6.61
N GLY A 247 28.75 -16.09 5.68
CA GLY A 247 28.17 -17.33 5.15
C GLY A 247 27.05 -17.93 6.01
N ASP A 248 26.79 -17.38 7.20
CA ASP A 248 25.75 -17.81 8.12
C ASP A 248 24.44 -17.03 7.93
N HIS A 249 23.35 -17.58 8.47
CA HIS A 249 22.02 -16.98 8.44
C HIS A 249 21.50 -16.69 9.86
N PHE A 250 20.79 -15.57 10.00
CA PHE A 250 20.09 -15.18 11.22
C PHE A 250 18.59 -15.24 11.02
N VAL A 251 17.89 -15.85 11.99
CA VAL A 251 16.42 -15.89 12.02
C VAL A 251 15.94 -14.66 12.78
N GLU A 252 15.69 -13.57 12.04
CA GLU A 252 15.22 -12.31 12.62
C GLU A 252 13.76 -12.41 13.06
N GLN A 253 12.93 -13.12 12.30
CA GLN A 253 11.54 -13.37 12.64
C GLN A 253 11.14 -14.80 12.28
N ALA A 254 10.50 -15.51 13.22
CA ALA A 254 10.02 -16.87 13.00
C ALA A 254 8.52 -17.04 13.32
N THR A 255 7.73 -15.96 13.29
CA THR A 255 6.33 -15.96 13.78
C THR A 255 5.46 -17.05 13.16
N TYR A 256 5.57 -17.30 11.84
CA TYR A 256 4.84 -18.40 11.20
C TYR A 256 5.27 -19.77 11.74
N HIS A 257 6.56 -19.97 11.99
CA HIS A 257 7.10 -21.21 12.54
C HIS A 257 6.76 -21.39 14.02
N GLU A 258 6.77 -20.32 14.80
CA GLU A 258 6.29 -20.29 16.18
C GLU A 258 4.80 -20.66 16.24
N TRP A 259 3.98 -20.10 15.35
CA TRP A 259 2.58 -20.47 15.20
C TRP A 259 2.42 -21.95 14.83
N LEU A 260 3.17 -22.45 13.83
CA LEU A 260 3.14 -23.86 13.42
C LEU A 260 3.37 -24.82 14.59
N ASN A 261 4.25 -24.44 15.52
CA ASN A 261 4.60 -25.20 16.72
C ASN A 261 3.75 -24.87 17.96
N SER A 262 2.68 -24.07 17.80
CA SER A 262 1.82 -23.63 18.90
C SER A 262 0.53 -24.45 19.01
N VAL A 263 -0.17 -24.29 20.15
CA VAL A 263 -1.52 -24.82 20.35
C VAL A 263 -2.55 -24.26 19.37
N TYR A 264 -2.31 -23.08 18.80
CA TYR A 264 -3.21 -22.46 17.84
C TYR A 264 -3.24 -23.24 16.52
N SER A 265 -2.06 -23.56 15.97
CA SER A 265 -1.93 -24.43 14.79
C SER A 265 -2.54 -25.81 15.04
N ALA A 266 -2.23 -26.42 16.20
CA ALA A 266 -2.77 -27.74 16.57
C ALA A 266 -4.31 -27.77 16.64
N ASN A 267 -4.93 -26.66 17.03
CA ASN A 267 -6.39 -26.51 17.09
C ASN A 267 -7.01 -25.95 15.79
N GLY A 268 -6.23 -25.80 14.72
CA GLY A 268 -6.69 -25.26 13.44
C GLY A 268 -6.95 -23.76 13.43
N THR A 269 -6.58 -23.02 14.48
CA THR A 269 -6.66 -21.56 14.53
C THR A 269 -5.56 -20.97 13.66
N GLN A 270 -5.95 -20.27 12.61
CA GLN A 270 -5.04 -19.69 11.62
C GLN A 270 -4.72 -18.22 11.97
N CYS A 271 -3.68 -17.65 11.37
CA CYS A 271 -3.35 -16.22 11.51
C CYS A 271 -4.56 -15.34 11.18
N ASN A 272 -5.20 -15.61 10.05
CA ASN A 272 -6.38 -14.89 9.58
C ASN A 272 -7.63 -15.15 10.46
N SER A 273 -7.66 -16.17 11.32
CA SER A 273 -8.78 -16.37 12.26
C SER A 273 -8.85 -15.26 13.32
N CYS A 274 -7.70 -14.70 13.71
CA CYS A 274 -7.63 -13.60 14.69
C CYS A 274 -7.39 -12.24 14.03
N HIS A 275 -6.55 -12.16 13.00
CA HIS A 275 -6.14 -10.89 12.39
C HIS A 275 -7.03 -10.45 11.22
N MET A 276 -7.86 -11.34 10.69
CA MET A 276 -8.88 -11.04 9.67
C MET A 276 -10.22 -11.68 10.08
N PRO A 277 -10.81 -11.24 11.21
CA PRO A 277 -11.96 -11.89 11.80
C PRO A 277 -13.09 -12.00 10.78
N ARG A 278 -13.76 -13.16 10.78
CA ARG A 278 -14.86 -13.41 9.86
C ARG A 278 -16.20 -13.10 10.50
N ILE A 279 -17.10 -12.56 9.69
CA ILE A 279 -18.52 -12.42 10.01
C ILE A 279 -19.31 -13.40 9.13
N ASP A 280 -20.41 -13.92 9.66
CA ASP A 280 -21.29 -14.83 8.92
C ASP A 280 -22.39 -14.09 8.15
N ASP A 281 -22.41 -12.76 8.24
CA ASP A 281 -23.35 -11.91 7.52
C ASP A 281 -23.17 -12.09 6.00
N PRO A 282 -24.26 -12.13 5.22
CA PRO A 282 -24.20 -12.23 3.77
C PRO A 282 -23.78 -10.89 3.16
N ILE A 283 -22.57 -10.80 2.60
CA ILE A 283 -22.00 -9.56 2.06
C ILE A 283 -21.96 -9.59 0.52
N ILE A 284 -22.55 -8.57 -0.13
CA ILE A 284 -22.32 -8.32 -1.56
C ILE A 284 -20.92 -7.71 -1.71
N LEU A 285 -20.06 -8.34 -2.52
CA LEU A 285 -18.62 -8.02 -2.55
C LEU A 285 -18.24 -6.82 -3.42
N ALA A 286 -19.13 -6.36 -4.30
CA ALA A 286 -18.81 -5.34 -5.29
C ALA A 286 -19.87 -4.23 -5.31
N ALA A 287 -19.44 -3.02 -4.96
CA ALA A 287 -20.17 -1.77 -5.21
C ALA A 287 -20.56 -1.67 -6.69
N GLU A 288 -21.67 -1.00 -6.98
CA GLU A 288 -22.28 -0.90 -8.33
C GLU A 288 -22.88 -2.20 -8.90
N TYR A 289 -22.64 -3.36 -8.28
CA TYR A 289 -23.14 -4.67 -8.74
C TYR A 289 -24.03 -5.35 -7.70
N ALA A 290 -25.03 -4.63 -7.18
CA ALA A 290 -25.96 -5.11 -6.14
C ALA A 290 -26.81 -6.34 -6.54
N PHE A 291 -26.78 -6.77 -7.80
CA PHE A 291 -27.43 -7.99 -8.28
C PHE A 291 -26.61 -9.26 -8.00
N LEU A 292 -25.37 -9.13 -7.53
CA LEU A 292 -24.54 -10.28 -7.18
C LEU A 292 -25.10 -11.03 -5.97
N ASN A 293 -24.89 -12.34 -5.97
CA ASN A 293 -25.19 -13.15 -4.80
C ASN A 293 -24.27 -12.74 -3.64
N PRO A 294 -24.82 -12.44 -2.45
CA PRO A 294 -24.03 -12.21 -1.26
C PRO A 294 -23.19 -13.44 -0.90
N GLN A 295 -22.02 -13.22 -0.31
CA GLN A 295 -21.08 -14.26 0.09
C GLN A 295 -20.93 -14.29 1.61
N THR A 296 -20.70 -15.48 2.15
CA THR A 296 -20.47 -15.74 3.58
C THR A 296 -19.66 -17.03 3.72
N PRO A 297 -18.75 -17.14 4.72
CA PRO A 297 -18.35 -16.11 5.67
C PRO A 297 -17.44 -15.05 5.04
N PHE A 298 -17.54 -13.80 5.50
CA PHE A 298 -16.79 -12.65 4.99
C PHE A 298 -15.64 -12.26 5.93
N GLY A 299 -14.42 -12.10 5.40
CA GLY A 299 -13.24 -11.74 6.18
C GLY A 299 -12.97 -10.23 6.22
N LEU A 300 -12.99 -9.65 7.41
CA LEU A 300 -12.66 -8.24 7.63
C LEU A 300 -11.15 -8.01 7.46
N HIS A 301 -10.77 -6.85 6.92
CA HIS A 301 -9.38 -6.54 6.60
C HIS A 301 -8.71 -5.65 7.66
N HIS A 302 -9.14 -5.77 8.91
CA HIS A 302 -8.60 -4.97 10.02
C HIS A 302 -7.09 -5.15 10.20
N LEU A 303 -6.57 -6.39 10.04
CA LEU A 303 -5.14 -6.72 10.08
C LEU A 303 -4.39 -6.10 11.28
N ALA A 304 -5.10 -5.95 12.40
CA ALA A 304 -4.61 -5.25 13.57
C ALA A 304 -3.54 -6.08 14.30
N GLY A 305 -2.54 -5.39 14.85
CA GLY A 305 -1.43 -5.99 15.59
C GLY A 305 -0.97 -5.11 16.75
N ALA A 306 0.19 -5.44 17.32
CA ALA A 306 0.71 -4.72 18.50
C ALA A 306 1.20 -3.28 18.20
N ASN A 307 1.27 -2.87 16.94
CA ASN A 307 1.91 -1.61 16.52
C ASN A 307 1.02 -0.36 16.66
N VAL A 308 0.17 -0.32 17.69
CA VAL A 308 -0.77 0.78 17.97
C VAL A 308 -0.04 2.12 18.12
N HIS A 309 1.19 2.11 18.66
CA HIS A 309 2.00 3.32 18.76
C HIS A 309 2.35 3.89 17.39
N MET A 310 2.80 3.04 16.44
CA MET A 310 3.12 3.50 15.10
C MET A 310 1.88 3.99 14.37
N LEU A 311 0.76 3.27 14.47
CA LEU A 311 -0.51 3.73 13.88
C LEU A 311 -0.93 5.12 14.38
N LYS A 312 -0.73 5.42 15.67
CA LYS A 312 -0.95 6.78 16.23
C LYS A 312 0.01 7.82 15.65
N LEU A 313 1.29 7.48 15.49
CA LEU A 313 2.28 8.35 14.86
C LEU A 313 1.94 8.63 13.40
N LEU A 314 1.58 7.59 12.64
CA LEU A 314 1.14 7.70 11.25
C LEU A 314 -0.10 8.58 11.14
N LYS A 315 -1.13 8.35 11.96
CA LYS A 315 -2.35 9.18 12.01
C LYS A 315 -2.01 10.64 12.27
N ALA A 316 -1.17 10.93 13.26
CA ALA A 316 -0.80 12.29 13.65
C ALA A 316 0.05 13.03 12.60
N ASN A 317 0.74 12.30 11.70
CA ASN A 317 1.63 12.86 10.68
C ASN A 317 1.17 12.53 9.25
N ARG A 318 -0.10 12.16 9.08
CA ARG A 318 -0.67 11.67 7.82
C ARG A 318 -0.35 12.56 6.62
N GLU A 319 -0.53 13.88 6.77
CA GLU A 319 -0.27 14.85 5.68
C GLU A 319 1.21 14.84 5.28
N ALA A 320 2.12 14.89 6.26
CA ALA A 320 3.56 14.91 6.01
C ALA A 320 4.09 13.58 5.43
N LEU A 321 3.39 12.48 5.69
CA LEU A 321 3.75 11.14 5.20
C LEU A 321 2.99 10.75 3.92
N HIS A 322 2.12 11.63 3.40
CA HIS A 322 1.24 11.37 2.26
C HIS A 322 0.47 10.05 2.40
N ILE A 323 -0.15 9.86 3.57
CA ILE A 323 -0.97 8.70 3.88
C ILE A 323 -2.41 8.97 3.41
N PRO A 324 -2.99 8.12 2.55
CA PRO A 324 -4.32 8.36 1.98
C PRO A 324 -5.46 8.10 2.98
N ALA A 325 -5.23 7.31 4.04
CA ALA A 325 -6.23 6.96 5.04
C ALA A 325 -6.68 8.16 5.88
N THR A 326 -7.98 8.33 6.11
CA THR A 326 -8.54 9.41 6.95
C THR A 326 -8.40 9.08 8.44
N GLU A 327 -8.58 10.10 9.29
CA GLU A 327 -8.56 9.89 10.75
C GLU A 327 -9.66 8.94 11.24
N VAL A 328 -10.83 8.98 10.60
CA VAL A 328 -11.96 8.10 10.94
C VAL A 328 -11.59 6.64 10.66
N GLN A 329 -10.93 6.36 9.54
CA GLN A 329 -10.50 5.01 9.20
C GLN A 329 -9.41 4.50 10.15
N PHE A 330 -8.47 5.36 10.56
CA PHE A 330 -7.52 5.02 11.62
C PHE A 330 -8.18 4.73 12.98
N ASP A 331 -9.36 5.30 13.26
CA ASP A 331 -10.09 5.05 14.50
C ASP A 331 -11.03 3.83 14.42
N SER A 332 -11.28 3.31 13.21
CA SER A 332 -12.16 2.16 12.97
C SER A 332 -11.43 0.82 12.81
N THR A 333 -10.09 0.84 12.81
CA THR A 333 -9.22 -0.35 12.70
C THR A 333 -8.29 -0.50 13.89
#